data_AF-G9KX61-F1
#
_entry.id   AF-G9KX61-F1
#
_cell.length_a   1.000
_cell.length_b   1.000
_cell.length_c   1.000
_cell.angle_alpha   90.00
_cell.angle_beta   90.00
_cell.angle_gamma   90.00
#
_symmetry.space_group_name_H-M   'P 1'
#
loop_
_entity.id
_entity.type
_entity.pdbx_description
1 polymer ?
#
loop_
_entity_poly.entity_id
_entity_poly.type
_entity_poly.pdbx_seq_one_letter_code
_entity_poly.pdbx_strand_id
1 'polypeptide(L)'
;KYLLRLVAAMEEVFMDKHGIHPSLVADVHQYFYRRTGVIGVQPEEVTAAAKKAVMDNRLHKCLLCGALSELHVPPEWLAPGGKLYNLAKSTHGQLRPDKNYSFPLNNLVCSYDSVKDVLVPDYGLSNLTACNWCHGTSVRRVRGDGSIVYLDGDRTNSRSTGGKCGCGFKHFW
;
A
#
# COMPACT_ATOMS: atom_id res chain seq x y z
N LYS A 1 -18.92 11.52 -24.96
CA LYS A 1 -19.94 11.37 -23.88
C LYS A 1 -20.40 9.92 -23.69
N TYR A 2 -20.73 9.16 -24.74
CA TYR A 2 -21.15 7.75 -24.61
C TYR A 2 -20.05 6.83 -24.04
N LEU A 3 -18.83 6.90 -24.57
CA LEU A 3 -17.71 6.07 -24.09
C LEU A 3 -17.42 6.27 -22.59
N LEU A 4 -17.44 7.51 -22.09
CA LEU A 4 -17.24 7.79 -20.67
C LEU A 4 -18.35 7.19 -19.80
N ARG A 5 -19.61 7.18 -20.27
CA ARG A 5 -20.71 6.54 -19.56
C ARG A 5 -20.59 5.02 -19.55
N LEU A 6 -20.14 4.43 -20.66
CA LEU A 6 -19.88 2.99 -20.73
C LEU A 6 -18.75 2.59 -19.78
N VAL A 7 -17.64 3.32 -19.77
CA VAL A 7 -16.52 3.07 -18.85
C VAL A 7 -16.99 3.16 -17.41
N ALA A 8 -17.71 4.22 -17.02
CA ALA A 8 -18.24 4.36 -15.67
C ALA A 8 -19.16 3.18 -15.28
N ALA A 9 -20.06 2.76 -16.17
CA ALA A 9 -20.92 1.60 -15.91
C ALA A 9 -20.13 0.29 -15.77
N MET A 10 -19.06 0.10 -16.56
CA MET A 10 -18.17 -1.04 -16.42
C MET A 10 -17.38 -1.01 -15.11
N GLU A 11 -16.93 0.18 -14.69
CA GLU A 11 -16.26 0.38 -13.40
C GLU A 11 -17.18 0.03 -12.23
N GLU A 12 -18.43 0.49 -12.27
CA GLU A 12 -19.47 0.16 -11.28
C GLU A 12 -19.71 -1.35 -11.20
N VAL A 13 -19.95 -2.02 -12.34
CA VAL A 13 -20.17 -3.47 -12.38
C VAL A 13 -18.95 -4.25 -11.87
N PHE A 14 -17.74 -3.80 -12.20
CA PHE A 14 -16.52 -4.44 -11.70
C PHE A 14 -16.37 -4.25 -10.19
N MET A 15 -16.62 -3.03 -9.69
CA MET A 15 -16.55 -2.70 -8.27
C MET A 15 -17.57 -3.52 -7.47
N ASP A 16 -18.81 -3.65 -7.94
CA ASP A 16 -19.85 -4.44 -7.27
C ASP A 16 -19.48 -5.93 -7.21
N LYS A 17 -18.90 -6.46 -8.28
CA LYS A 17 -18.52 -7.88 -8.36
C LYS A 17 -17.28 -8.22 -7.53
N HIS A 18 -16.27 -7.36 -7.54
CA HIS A 18 -14.94 -7.67 -6.98
C HIS A 18 -14.63 -6.94 -5.67
N GLY A 19 -15.32 -5.83 -5.38
CA GLY A 19 -15.09 -4.98 -4.21
C GLY A 19 -13.78 -4.18 -4.27
N ILE A 20 -13.22 -3.98 -5.47
CA ILE A 20 -12.02 -3.19 -5.70
C ILE A 20 -12.12 -2.44 -7.03
N HIS A 21 -11.65 -1.19 -7.05
CA HIS A 21 -11.70 -0.35 -8.23
C HIS A 21 -10.76 -0.89 -9.32
N PRO A 22 -11.20 -0.99 -10.58
CA PRO A 22 -10.39 -1.56 -11.66
C PRO A 22 -9.10 -0.77 -11.92
N SER A 23 -9.08 0.54 -11.66
CA SER A 23 -7.83 1.34 -11.75
C SER A 23 -6.75 0.88 -10.76
N LEU A 24 -7.11 0.35 -9.60
CA LEU A 24 -6.13 -0.21 -8.65
C LEU A 24 -5.58 -1.54 -9.14
N VAL A 25 -6.42 -2.38 -9.75
CA VAL A 25 -5.96 -3.63 -10.37
C VAL A 25 -4.97 -3.32 -11.50
N ALA A 26 -5.26 -2.31 -12.32
CA ALA A 26 -4.36 -1.84 -13.37
C ALA A 26 -3.04 -1.28 -12.79
N ASP A 27 -3.11 -0.47 -11.73
CA ASP A 27 -1.92 0.05 -11.04
C ASP A 27 -1.08 -1.09 -10.44
N VAL A 28 -1.69 -2.07 -9.76
CA VAL A 28 -1.00 -3.26 -9.22
C VAL A 28 -0.30 -4.05 -10.31
N HIS A 29 -0.97 -4.31 -11.44
CA HIS A 29 -0.35 -4.96 -12.59
C HIS A 29 0.85 -4.15 -13.12
N GLN A 30 0.68 -2.85 -13.31
CA GLN A 30 1.70 -1.97 -13.88
C GLN A 30 2.93 -1.81 -12.96
N TYR A 31 2.72 -1.68 -11.65
CA TYR A 31 3.78 -1.35 -10.70
C TYR A 31 4.45 -2.59 -10.10
N PHE A 32 3.76 -3.73 -9.96
CA PHE A 32 4.31 -4.92 -9.30
C PHE A 32 4.58 -6.04 -10.30
N TYR A 33 3.61 -6.44 -11.12
CA TYR A 33 3.76 -7.60 -12.00
C TYR A 33 4.61 -7.28 -13.24
N ARG A 34 4.27 -6.22 -13.98
CA ARG A 34 4.99 -5.85 -15.21
C ARG A 34 6.48 -5.61 -14.98
N ARG A 35 6.87 -5.12 -13.80
CA ARG A 35 8.27 -4.87 -13.44
C ARG A 35 9.08 -6.12 -13.15
N THR A 36 8.43 -7.16 -12.65
CA THR A 36 9.08 -8.45 -12.38
C THR A 36 9.36 -9.26 -13.64
N GLY A 37 8.90 -8.79 -14.81
CA GLY A 37 9.08 -9.49 -16.08
C GLY A 37 8.15 -10.70 -16.24
N VAL A 38 7.19 -10.88 -15.33
CA VAL A 38 6.21 -11.97 -15.42
C VAL A 38 5.23 -11.66 -16.56
N ILE A 39 5.18 -12.55 -17.55
CA ILE A 39 4.29 -12.47 -18.71
C ILE A 39 3.13 -13.46 -18.50
N GLY A 40 1.91 -13.06 -18.84
CA GLY A 40 0.75 -13.97 -18.85
C GLY A 40 0.04 -14.15 -17.50
N VAL A 41 0.26 -13.25 -16.54
CA VAL A 41 -0.50 -13.24 -15.27
C VAL A 41 -1.99 -13.05 -15.57
N GLN A 42 -2.82 -13.91 -15.00
CA GLN A 42 -4.26 -13.84 -15.23
C GLN A 42 -4.86 -12.62 -14.50
N PRO A 43 -5.80 -11.88 -15.12
CA PRO A 43 -6.46 -10.73 -14.48
C PRO A 43 -7.09 -11.07 -13.12
N GLU A 44 -7.59 -12.29 -12.96
CA GLU A 44 -8.18 -12.80 -11.73
C GLU A 44 -7.15 -12.87 -10.59
N GLU A 45 -5.93 -13.30 -10.89
CA GLU A 45 -4.82 -13.36 -9.93
C GLU A 45 -4.40 -11.96 -9.48
N VAL A 46 -4.25 -11.03 -10.43
CA VAL A 46 -3.94 -9.63 -10.12
C VAL A 46 -5.05 -9.02 -9.28
N THR A 47 -6.31 -9.30 -9.60
CA THR A 47 -7.48 -8.79 -8.86
C THR A 47 -7.48 -9.31 -7.43
N ALA A 48 -7.22 -10.61 -7.23
CA ALA A 48 -7.14 -11.21 -5.91
C ALA A 48 -5.97 -10.65 -5.09
N ALA A 49 -4.80 -10.49 -5.69
CA ALA A 49 -3.62 -9.92 -5.05
C ALA A 49 -3.84 -8.45 -4.66
N ALA A 50 -4.42 -7.65 -5.56
CA ALA A 50 -4.77 -6.25 -5.31
C ALA A 50 -5.77 -6.15 -4.14
N LYS A 51 -6.83 -6.96 -4.15
CA LYS A 51 -7.82 -7.01 -3.07
C LYS A 51 -7.18 -7.34 -1.73
N LYS A 52 -6.34 -8.37 -1.69
CA LYS A 52 -5.60 -8.75 -0.47
C LYS A 52 -4.72 -7.61 0.02
N ALA A 53 -3.94 -6.98 -0.87
CA ALA A 53 -3.06 -5.87 -0.49
C ALA A 53 -3.80 -4.63 0.03
N VAL A 54 -4.99 -4.34 -0.50
CA VAL A 54 -5.88 -3.29 0.04
C VAL A 54 -6.39 -3.68 1.42
N MET A 55 -6.94 -4.89 1.58
CA MET A 55 -7.48 -5.37 2.87
C MET A 55 -6.42 -5.35 3.97
N ASP A 56 -5.19 -5.70 3.62
CA ASP A 56 -4.04 -5.67 4.51
C ASP A 56 -3.47 -4.26 4.72
N ASN A 57 -4.04 -3.18 4.16
CA ASN A 57 -3.50 -1.81 4.23
C ASN A 57 -2.05 -1.64 3.72
N ARG A 58 -1.63 -2.48 2.76
CA ARG A 58 -0.23 -2.49 2.26
C ARG A 58 0.00 -1.50 1.12
N LEU A 59 -1.06 -1.09 0.41
CA LEU A 59 -0.96 -0.23 -0.78
C LEU A 59 -0.91 1.26 -0.45
N HIS A 60 0.04 1.96 -1.06
CA HIS A 60 0.25 3.40 -0.92
C HIS A 60 0.44 4.05 -2.28
N LYS A 61 -0.21 5.19 -2.53
CA LYS A 61 -0.04 6.01 -3.74
C LYS A 61 0.90 7.17 -3.43
N CYS A 62 1.85 7.41 -4.33
CA CYS A 62 2.72 8.57 -4.25
C CYS A 62 2.01 9.81 -4.80
N LEU A 63 1.96 10.88 -4.02
CA LEU A 63 1.32 12.14 -4.43
C LEU A 63 2.18 12.97 -5.38
N LEU A 64 3.46 12.60 -5.57
CA LEU A 64 4.38 13.30 -6.47
C LEU A 64 4.36 12.73 -7.88
N CYS A 65 4.51 11.41 -8.03
CA CYS A 65 4.60 10.73 -9.32
C CYS A 65 3.37 9.88 -9.66
N GLY A 66 2.40 9.75 -8.75
CA GLY A 66 1.20 8.92 -8.95
C GLY A 66 1.43 7.41 -8.84
N ALA A 67 2.67 6.96 -8.61
CA ALA A 67 2.98 5.53 -8.58
C ALA A 67 2.38 4.82 -7.36
N LEU A 68 1.95 3.56 -7.57
CA LEU A 68 1.56 2.66 -6.50
C LEU A 68 2.81 2.00 -5.91
N SER A 69 2.87 1.93 -4.59
CA SER A 69 3.92 1.28 -3.81
C SER A 69 3.29 0.37 -2.77
N GLU A 70 3.95 -0.73 -2.46
CA GLU A 70 3.47 -1.71 -1.49
C GLU A 70 4.46 -1.83 -0.35
N LEU A 71 3.95 -1.81 0.88
CA LEU A 71 4.70 -2.20 2.06
C LEU A 71 4.64 -3.73 2.19
N HIS A 72 5.45 -4.40 1.39
CA HIS A 72 5.58 -5.86 1.42
C HIS A 72 6.77 -6.27 2.27
N VAL A 73 6.56 -7.23 3.17
CA VAL A 73 7.61 -7.82 3.99
C VAL A 73 7.58 -9.33 3.78
N PRO A 74 8.68 -9.94 3.36
CA PRO A 74 8.72 -11.37 3.12
C PRO A 74 8.42 -12.17 4.41
N PRO A 75 7.52 -13.17 4.38
CA PRO A 75 7.15 -13.95 5.57
C PRO A 75 8.35 -14.62 6.26
N GLU A 76 9.36 -15.01 5.50
CA GLU A 76 10.58 -15.65 6.01
C GLU A 76 11.43 -14.72 6.88
N TRP A 77 11.23 -13.40 6.81
CA TRP A 77 11.88 -12.46 7.74
C TRP A 77 11.22 -12.43 9.12
N LEU A 78 9.97 -12.86 9.20
CA LEU A 78 9.10 -12.75 10.36
C LEU A 78 9.00 -14.05 11.16
N ALA A 79 9.39 -15.18 10.56
CA ALA A 79 9.45 -16.49 11.19
C ALA A 79 10.77 -16.67 11.99
N PRO A 80 10.87 -17.70 12.86
CA PRO A 80 12.09 -17.98 13.62
C PRO A 80 13.28 -18.21 12.69
N GLY A 81 14.42 -17.59 13.01
CA GLY A 81 15.60 -17.57 12.13
C GLY A 81 15.56 -16.46 11.08
N GLY A 82 14.41 -15.81 10.86
CA GLY A 82 14.24 -14.65 10.01
C GLY A 82 14.92 -13.40 10.55
N LYS A 83 15.29 -12.48 9.65
CA LYS A 83 16.03 -11.26 9.99
C LYS A 83 15.33 -10.40 11.05
N LEU A 84 14.02 -10.14 10.88
CA LEU A 84 13.27 -9.27 11.79
C LEU A 84 12.92 -9.98 13.09
N TYR A 85 12.60 -11.27 13.02
CA TYR A 85 12.38 -12.10 14.20
C TYR A 85 13.62 -12.12 15.10
N ASN A 86 14.80 -12.41 14.53
CA ASN A 86 16.06 -12.43 15.27
C ASN A 86 16.42 -11.06 15.84
N LEU A 87 16.15 -9.99 15.09
CA LEU A 87 16.37 -8.62 15.57
C LEU A 87 15.48 -8.28 16.77
N ALA A 88 14.20 -8.63 16.72
CA ALA A 88 13.31 -8.41 17.87
C ALA A 88 13.75 -9.22 19.09
N LYS A 89 14.16 -10.48 18.87
CA LYS A 89 14.62 -11.38 19.94
C LYS A 89 15.95 -10.94 20.55
N SER A 90 16.90 -10.47 19.74
CA SER A 90 18.18 -9.96 20.25
C SER A 90 18.01 -8.64 21.02
N THR A 91 17.08 -7.79 20.57
CA THR A 91 16.85 -6.47 21.19
C THR A 91 16.02 -6.54 22.47
N HIS A 92 15.05 -7.46 22.53
CA HIS A 92 14.08 -7.51 23.63
C HIS A 92 14.11 -8.82 24.44
N GLY A 93 14.95 -9.78 24.08
CA GLY A 93 14.95 -11.11 24.68
C GLY A 93 13.76 -11.94 24.21
N GLN A 94 13.05 -12.59 25.13
CA GLN A 94 11.89 -13.40 24.79
C GLN A 94 10.75 -12.53 24.23
N LEU A 95 10.22 -12.94 23.07
CA LEU A 95 9.09 -12.26 22.44
C LEU A 95 7.80 -12.51 23.22
N ARG A 96 6.96 -11.48 23.34
CA ARG A 96 5.72 -11.50 24.11
C ARG A 96 4.55 -11.02 23.25
N PRO A 97 3.38 -11.68 23.31
CA PRO A 97 2.23 -11.32 22.47
C PRO A 97 1.60 -9.96 22.78
N ASP A 98 1.77 -9.45 24.00
CA ASP A 98 1.22 -8.16 24.48
C ASP A 98 2.03 -6.95 24.05
N LYS A 99 3.13 -7.15 23.29
CA LYS A 99 4.06 -6.10 22.91
C LYS A 99 4.12 -5.90 21.40
N ASN A 100 4.16 -4.64 21.00
CA ASN A 100 4.48 -4.24 19.63
C ASN A 100 5.99 -4.07 19.43
N TYR A 101 6.48 -4.60 18.32
CA TYR A 101 7.87 -4.58 17.89
C TYR A 101 8.00 -3.67 16.68
N SER A 102 8.63 -2.51 16.87
CA SER A 102 8.81 -1.53 15.80
C SER A 102 10.16 -1.73 15.10
N PHE A 103 10.13 -1.71 13.78
CA PHE A 103 11.29 -1.78 12.89
C PHE A 103 11.33 -0.52 12.00
N PRO A 104 11.88 0.60 12.49
CA PRO A 104 11.85 1.88 11.77
C PRO A 104 12.46 1.82 10.38
N LEU A 105 13.57 1.09 10.21
CA LEU A 105 14.25 0.94 8.92
C LEU A 105 13.42 0.16 7.89
N ASN A 106 12.43 -0.61 8.36
CA ASN A 106 11.52 -1.39 7.52
C ASN A 106 10.12 -0.76 7.47
N ASN A 107 9.90 0.38 8.13
CA ASN A 107 8.60 1.03 8.25
C ASN A 107 7.51 0.11 8.82
N LEU A 108 7.89 -0.84 9.67
CA LEU A 108 7.04 -1.95 10.10
C LEU A 108 6.83 -1.94 11.60
N VAL A 109 5.62 -2.26 12.03
CA VAL A 109 5.27 -2.60 13.40
C VAL A 109 4.68 -4.00 13.37
N CYS A 110 5.17 -4.90 14.23
CA CYS A 110 4.65 -6.26 14.35
C CYS A 110 4.17 -6.53 15.76
N SER A 111 3.16 -7.40 15.88
CA SER A 111 2.87 -8.14 17.11
C SER A 111 3.51 -9.53 17.02
N TYR A 112 3.59 -10.24 18.14
CA TYR A 112 4.07 -11.62 18.16
C TYR A 112 2.92 -12.60 18.38
N ASP A 113 2.78 -13.58 17.48
CA ASP A 113 1.84 -14.70 17.63
C ASP A 113 2.59 -15.88 18.26
N SER A 114 2.33 -16.15 19.55
CA SER A 114 2.97 -17.25 20.28
C SER A 114 2.48 -18.64 19.87
N VAL A 115 1.33 -18.76 19.21
CA VAL A 115 0.80 -20.05 18.77
C VAL A 115 1.54 -20.51 17.52
N LYS A 116 1.78 -19.59 16.59
CA LYS A 116 2.51 -19.86 15.34
C LYS A 116 4.01 -19.62 15.44
N ASP A 117 4.46 -19.00 16.53
CA ASP A 117 5.83 -18.53 16.74
C ASP A 117 6.32 -17.61 15.61
N VAL A 118 5.51 -16.61 15.24
CA VAL A 118 5.86 -15.67 14.16
C VAL A 118 5.55 -14.23 14.54
N LEU A 119 6.29 -13.29 13.95
CA LEU A 119 5.90 -11.88 13.96
C LEU A 119 4.78 -11.64 12.94
N VAL A 120 3.71 -10.99 13.38
CA VAL A 120 2.57 -10.63 12.53
C VAL A 120 2.59 -9.11 12.31
N PRO A 121 2.77 -8.64 11.07
CA PRO A 121 2.75 -7.21 10.76
C PRO A 121 1.40 -6.58 11.06
N ASP A 122 1.42 -5.47 11.77
CA ASP A 122 0.29 -4.55 11.90
C ASP A 122 0.48 -3.42 10.88
N TYR A 123 -0.11 -3.59 9.70
CA TYR A 123 -0.09 -2.59 8.64
C TYR A 123 -1.00 -1.39 8.92
N GLY A 124 -1.84 -1.46 9.96
CA GLY A 124 -2.56 -0.29 10.48
C GLY A 124 -1.62 0.68 11.18
N LEU A 125 -0.62 0.16 11.89
CA LEU A 125 0.42 0.94 12.58
C LEU A 125 1.70 1.13 11.74
N SER A 126 1.89 0.32 10.69
CA SER A 126 3.02 0.43 9.76
C SER A 126 2.69 1.40 8.62
N ASN A 127 3.64 2.26 8.22
CA ASN A 127 3.38 3.22 7.15
C ASN A 127 4.62 3.42 6.28
N LEU A 128 4.46 3.26 4.97
CA LEU A 128 5.55 3.48 4.02
C LEU A 128 5.99 4.95 4.09
N THR A 129 7.30 5.20 4.17
CA THR A 129 7.85 6.57 4.29
C THR A 129 8.34 7.15 2.98
N ALA A 130 8.56 6.32 1.95
CA ALA A 130 9.04 6.76 0.65
C ALA A 130 8.46 5.89 -0.48
N CYS A 131 8.26 6.49 -1.65
CA CYS A 131 7.79 5.80 -2.84
C CYS A 131 8.86 4.85 -3.39
N ASN A 132 8.48 3.62 -3.74
CA ASN A 132 9.39 2.64 -4.34
C ASN A 132 9.81 2.99 -5.78
N TRP A 133 9.23 4.05 -6.37
CA TRP A 133 9.53 4.47 -7.74
C TRP A 133 10.37 5.74 -7.81
N CYS A 134 9.91 6.83 -7.18
CA CYS A 134 10.59 8.12 -7.25
C CYS A 134 11.33 8.48 -5.95
N HIS A 135 11.32 7.60 -4.94
CA HIS A 135 11.88 7.84 -3.60
C HIS A 135 11.35 9.07 -2.87
N GLY A 136 10.24 9.65 -3.37
CA GLY A 136 9.58 10.79 -2.75
C GLY A 136 8.87 10.38 -1.47
N THR A 137 8.88 11.25 -0.47
CA THR A 137 8.35 10.98 0.88
C THR A 137 6.84 11.22 1.03
N SER A 138 6.20 11.71 -0.03
CA SER A 138 4.75 11.96 -0.04
C SER A 138 4.03 10.72 -0.58
N VAL A 139 3.74 9.79 0.32
CA VAL A 139 2.98 8.56 0.06
C VAL A 139 1.80 8.45 1.04
N ARG A 140 0.66 7.97 0.54
CA ARG A 140 -0.58 7.81 1.32
C ARG A 140 -1.25 6.49 1.02
N ARG A 141 -1.88 5.90 2.03
CA ARG A 141 -2.68 4.68 1.85
C ARG A 141 -3.80 4.90 0.85
N VAL A 142 -4.20 3.82 0.20
CA VAL A 142 -5.31 3.81 -0.76
C VAL A 142 -6.36 2.81 -0.30
N ARG A 143 -7.63 3.21 -0.42
CA ARG A 143 -8.78 2.36 -0.13
C ARG A 143 -9.17 1.52 -1.34
N GLY A 144 -10.02 0.52 -1.15
CA GLY A 144 -10.46 -0.38 -2.23
C GLY A 144 -11.19 0.31 -3.37
N ASP A 145 -11.83 1.44 -3.12
CA ASP A 145 -12.47 2.28 -4.14
C ASP A 145 -11.48 3.16 -4.95
N GLY A 146 -10.18 3.07 -4.67
CA GLY A 146 -9.15 3.90 -5.32
C GLY A 146 -8.97 5.27 -4.67
N SER A 147 -9.76 5.62 -3.65
CA SER A 147 -9.60 6.88 -2.93
C SER A 147 -8.35 6.90 -2.06
N ILE A 148 -7.69 8.05 -2.03
CA ILE A 148 -6.48 8.26 -1.27
C ILE A 148 -6.86 8.74 0.14
N VAL A 149 -6.24 8.15 1.15
CA VAL A 149 -6.37 8.61 2.55
C VAL A 149 -5.44 9.80 2.75
N TYR A 150 -5.90 10.98 2.33
CA TYR A 150 -5.17 12.23 2.46
C TYR A 150 -5.05 12.67 3.92
N LEU A 151 -3.99 13.44 4.20
CA LEU A 151 -3.76 14.19 5.43
C LEU A 151 -3.78 15.69 5.11
N ASP A 152 -4.04 16.50 6.12
CA ASP A 152 -4.05 17.96 5.98
C ASP A 152 -2.74 18.48 5.41
N GLY A 153 -2.85 19.34 4.41
CA GLY A 153 -1.71 19.88 3.67
C GLY A 153 -1.17 18.96 2.58
N ASP A 154 -1.77 17.79 2.33
CA ASP A 154 -1.36 16.95 1.20
C ASP A 154 -1.64 17.59 -0.14
N ARG A 155 -0.70 17.46 -1.07
CA ARG A 155 -0.91 17.85 -2.46
C ARG A 155 -1.94 16.93 -3.13
N THR A 156 -2.93 17.53 -3.77
CA THR A 156 -3.89 16.83 -4.64
C THR A 156 -3.47 16.91 -6.11
N ASN A 157 -4.18 16.16 -6.98
CA ASN A 157 -3.96 16.23 -8.43
C ASN A 157 -4.63 17.45 -9.09
N SER A 158 -5.43 18.23 -8.35
CA SER A 158 -6.11 19.40 -8.88
C SER A 158 -5.16 20.58 -8.98
N ARG A 159 -5.10 21.23 -10.15
CA ARG A 159 -4.31 22.46 -10.32
C ARG A 159 -4.87 23.59 -9.46
N SER A 160 -3.98 24.37 -8.87
CA SER A 160 -4.31 25.61 -8.16
C SER A 160 -4.07 26.80 -9.09
N THR A 161 -5.03 27.72 -9.15
CA THR A 161 -4.96 28.94 -9.97
C THR A 161 -4.48 30.16 -9.18
N GLY A 162 -4.14 30.02 -7.89
CA GLY A 162 -3.75 31.17 -7.06
C GLY A 162 -3.33 30.86 -5.62
N GLY A 163 -2.69 29.70 -5.38
CA GLY A 163 -2.32 29.25 -4.03
C GLY A 163 -0.97 29.78 -3.53
N LYS A 164 -0.86 30.00 -2.20
CA LYS A 164 0.37 30.45 -1.52
C LYS A 164 1.56 29.48 -1.62
N CYS A 165 1.29 28.19 -1.86
CA CYS A 165 2.28 27.11 -1.74
C CYS A 165 3.25 26.99 -2.95
N GLY A 166 3.07 27.71 -4.05
CA GLY A 166 4.01 27.70 -5.19
C GLY A 166 4.13 26.38 -5.97
N CYS A 167 3.63 25.25 -5.44
CA CYS A 167 3.71 23.94 -6.08
C CYS A 167 2.76 23.80 -7.29
N GLY A 168 1.80 24.72 -7.45
CA GLY A 168 0.84 24.73 -8.58
C GLY A 168 -0.37 23.80 -8.42
N PHE A 169 -0.54 23.17 -7.25
CA PHE A 169 -1.65 22.24 -6.98
C PHE A 169 -2.44 22.65 -5.72
N LYS A 170 -3.69 22.21 -5.65
CA LYS A 170 -4.53 22.35 -4.45
C LYS A 170 -4.05 21.39 -3.37
N HIS A 171 -4.26 21.76 -2.12
CA HIS A 171 -3.97 20.91 -0.96
C HIS A 171 -5.26 20.41 -0.32
N PHE A 172 -5.19 19.23 0.29
CA PHE A 172 -6.26 18.64 1.05
C PHE A 172 -6.37 19.31 2.43
N TRP A 173 -7.61 19.57 2.84
CA TRP A 173 -8.03 20.16 4.12
C TRP A 173 -9.44 19.64 4.44
#